data_AF-A0A2S6TF85-F1
#
_entry.id   AF-A0A2S6TF85-F1
#
_cell.length_a   1.000
_cell.length_b   1.000
_cell.length_c   1.000
_cell.angle_alpha   90.00
_cell.angle_beta   90.00
_cell.angle_gamma   90.00
#
_symmetry.space_group_name_H-M   'P 1'
#
loop_
_entity.id
_entity.type
_entity.pdbx_description
1 polymer ?
#
loop_
_entity_poly.entity_id
_entity_poly.type
_entity_poly.pdbx_seq_one_letter_code
_entity_poly.pdbx_strand_id
1 'polypeptide(L)'
;MKINKGMRGTWTLRVIALMACTNLMLPLQLNAQLMENNGLDKKFLGHTLGDSAGVYITLKDVNVRKAPFTKSAKVGIVRKGVRLVAVGRAKGTKWIGIKKNGKEFGFIYGTALTAVLDGKLNSSISGVLESDGKPTCNYTINFDAKHKVSGDPQITSDYSVTLSCIIKGKKVKFSATMFITELPYKERRKNIFQVNLDLPGVVGDDGEIVSVISLYNLDKRILVFEAVTNSRVGNKISGLRKSVKSIPEILKAAVEFSYRIWGPNVWKRVEYGNGF
;
A
#
# COMPACT_ATOMS: atom_id res chain seq x y z
N MET A 1 -42.71 57.62 13.64
CA MET A 1 -41.94 58.71 14.28
C MET A 1 -41.90 58.48 15.78
N LYS A 2 -40.71 58.57 16.38
CA LYS A 2 -40.35 58.61 17.82
C LYS A 2 -40.37 57.31 18.66
N ILE A 3 -39.15 57.02 19.12
CA ILE A 3 -38.70 56.09 20.16
C ILE A 3 -38.81 56.78 21.53
N ASN A 4 -39.10 56.03 22.59
CA ASN A 4 -38.51 56.20 23.94
C ASN A 4 -38.85 54.95 24.78
N LYS A 5 -37.91 54.06 25.11
CA LYS A 5 -36.90 54.11 26.19
C LYS A 5 -37.50 54.36 27.58
N GLY A 6 -37.73 53.26 28.30
CA GLY A 6 -37.81 53.19 29.76
C GLY A 6 -36.61 52.39 30.28
N MET A 7 -35.90 52.99 31.23
CA MET A 7 -34.63 52.59 31.82
C MET A 7 -34.84 52.40 33.34
N ARG A 8 -33.92 51.67 34.00
CA ARG A 8 -33.70 51.44 35.46
C ARG A 8 -33.99 49.99 35.87
N GLY A 9 -33.11 49.24 36.52
CA GLY A 9 -31.76 49.49 37.03
C GLY A 9 -31.24 48.23 37.75
N THR A 10 -29.94 47.96 37.62
CA THR A 10 -28.93 47.57 38.64
C THR A 10 -29.45 46.98 39.97
N TRP A 11 -28.94 45.86 40.51
CA TRP A 11 -27.61 45.72 41.11
C TRP A 11 -27.14 44.25 41.28
N THR A 12 -25.84 44.06 41.02
CA THR A 12 -24.83 43.07 41.48
C THR A 12 -25.17 41.97 42.48
N LEU A 13 -24.70 40.74 42.22
CA LEU A 13 -23.72 40.03 43.08
C LEU A 13 -23.13 38.78 42.40
N ARG A 14 -21.80 38.68 42.41
CA ARG A 14 -21.02 37.49 42.05
C ARG A 14 -21.13 36.46 43.17
N VAL A 15 -21.30 35.18 42.82
CA VAL A 15 -20.86 34.05 43.65
C VAL A 15 -20.06 33.09 42.77
N ILE A 16 -18.87 32.78 43.25
CA ILE A 16 -17.87 31.85 42.71
C ILE A 16 -18.06 30.49 43.40
N ALA A 17 -17.69 29.42 42.68
CA ALA A 17 -17.36 28.05 43.14
C ALA A 17 -18.55 27.16 43.56
N LEU A 18 -18.59 25.83 43.33
CA LEU A 18 -17.74 24.83 42.64
C LEU A 18 -18.61 23.54 42.58
N MET A 19 -18.44 22.67 41.58
CA MET A 19 -18.24 21.21 41.74
C MET A 19 -18.65 20.39 40.51
N ALA A 20 -17.62 19.75 39.94
CA ALA A 20 -17.55 18.35 39.51
C ALA A 20 -18.65 17.75 38.63
N CYS A 21 -18.35 17.61 37.34
CA CYS A 21 -18.69 16.40 36.59
C CYS A 21 -17.45 15.90 35.88
N THR A 22 -16.68 15.08 36.60
CA THR A 22 -15.78 14.08 36.02
C THR A 22 -16.63 13.05 35.28
N ASN A 23 -16.54 13.03 33.95
CA ASN A 23 -16.75 11.79 33.23
C ASN A 23 -15.75 11.69 32.07
N LEU A 24 -14.92 10.67 32.22
CA LEU A 24 -13.98 10.16 31.25
C LEU A 24 -14.69 9.82 29.94
N MET A 25 -14.41 10.59 28.89
CA MET A 25 -14.37 10.05 27.53
C MET A 25 -13.06 10.48 26.90
N LEU A 26 -12.06 9.61 27.04
CA LEU A 26 -10.97 9.50 26.08
C LEU A 26 -11.50 8.72 24.88
N PRO A 27 -11.83 9.33 23.73
CA PRO A 27 -11.88 8.57 22.51
C PRO A 27 -10.44 8.32 22.06
N LEU A 28 -9.99 7.07 22.27
CA LEU A 28 -9.18 6.30 21.33
C LEU A 28 -8.40 7.14 20.29
N GLN A 29 -7.31 7.75 20.71
CA GLN A 29 -6.18 8.08 19.83
C GLN A 29 -4.99 7.23 20.26
N LEU A 30 -5.14 5.91 20.17
CA LEU A 30 -4.03 4.97 20.34
C LEU A 30 -4.07 3.92 19.23
N ASN A 31 -3.50 4.31 18.09
CA ASN A 31 -2.60 3.53 17.23
C ASN A 31 -2.68 3.99 15.76
N ALA A 32 -2.30 5.25 15.52
CA ALA A 32 -1.74 5.68 14.24
C ALA A 32 -0.19 5.64 14.26
N GLN A 33 0.42 4.90 15.19
CA GLN A 33 1.87 4.82 15.36
C GLN A 33 2.50 3.68 14.54
N LEU A 34 2.16 3.57 13.26
CA LEU A 34 3.02 2.90 12.28
C LEU A 34 2.90 3.71 10.99
N MET A 35 4.03 4.24 10.53
CA MET A 35 4.23 5.10 9.34
C MET A 35 4.17 6.62 9.60
N GLU A 36 4.94 7.11 10.59
CA GLU A 36 5.46 8.47 10.54
C GLU A 36 6.99 8.39 10.45
N ASN A 37 7.51 8.32 9.23
CA ASN A 37 8.95 8.41 8.97
C ASN A 37 9.37 9.89 9.04
N ASN A 38 9.54 10.38 10.26
CA ASN A 38 10.30 11.61 10.49
C ASN A 38 11.77 11.33 10.19
N GLY A 39 12.37 12.17 9.32
CA GLY A 39 13.76 12.10 8.86
C GLY A 39 14.82 12.37 9.94
N LEU A 40 14.62 11.84 11.15
CA LEU A 40 15.64 11.73 12.18
C LEU A 40 16.48 10.49 11.89
N ASP A 41 17.78 10.71 11.76
CA ASP A 41 18.81 9.68 11.61
C ASP A 41 18.73 8.65 12.73
N LYS A 42 17.94 7.59 12.51
CA LYS A 42 17.74 6.53 13.49
C LYS A 42 19.06 5.82 13.74
N LYS A 43 19.56 5.90 14.96
CA LYS A 43 20.73 5.13 15.38
C LYS A 43 20.30 3.70 15.69
N PHE A 44 21.14 2.75 15.30
CA PHE A 44 20.98 1.33 15.60
C PHE A 44 22.37 0.74 15.80
N LEU A 45 22.65 0.21 16.99
CA LEU A 45 23.98 -0.26 17.38
C LEU A 45 25.11 0.74 17.04
N GLY A 46 24.86 2.04 17.28
CA GLY A 46 25.82 3.13 17.01
C GLY A 46 25.89 3.61 15.55
N HIS A 47 25.19 2.97 14.61
CA HIS A 47 25.20 3.35 13.20
C HIS A 47 23.94 4.09 12.79
N THR A 48 24.08 5.10 11.94
CA THR A 48 22.93 5.77 11.32
C THR A 48 22.29 4.87 10.28
N LEU A 49 20.97 4.73 10.37
CA LEU A 49 20.16 4.03 9.38
C LEU A 49 19.51 5.00 8.39
N GLY A 50 19.28 4.52 7.18
CA GLY A 50 18.38 5.09 6.20
C GLY A 50 17.30 4.07 5.80
N ASP A 51 16.54 4.42 4.77
CA ASP A 51 15.38 3.66 4.34
C ASP A 51 15.71 2.24 3.89
N SER A 52 14.79 1.31 4.20
CA SER A 52 14.81 -0.06 3.71
C SER A 52 13.39 -0.63 3.65
N ALA A 53 13.22 -1.82 3.09
CA ALA A 53 12.03 -2.62 3.35
C ALA A 53 11.89 -2.88 4.86
N GLY A 54 10.66 -2.98 5.37
CA GLY A 54 10.40 -3.30 6.78
C GLY A 54 10.58 -4.79 7.09
N VAL A 55 10.41 -5.65 6.08
CA VAL A 55 10.54 -7.10 6.20
C VAL A 55 11.44 -7.65 5.08
N TYR A 56 12.25 -8.64 5.43
CA TYR A 56 13.07 -9.40 4.49
C TYR A 56 12.87 -10.90 4.72
N ILE A 57 13.22 -11.71 3.73
CA ILE A 57 13.41 -13.15 3.89
C ILE A 57 14.84 -13.53 3.48
N THR A 58 15.45 -14.46 4.22
CA THR A 58 16.80 -14.95 3.93
C THR A 58 16.82 -15.91 2.75
N LEU A 59 17.70 -15.65 1.77
CA LEU A 59 17.88 -16.49 0.58
C LEU A 59 18.79 -17.70 0.84
N LYS A 60 19.63 -17.61 1.88
CA LYS A 60 20.58 -18.62 2.32
C LYS A 60 20.87 -18.44 3.81
N ASP A 61 21.54 -19.42 4.41
CA ASP A 61 22.11 -19.28 5.74
C ASP A 61 23.11 -18.12 5.76
N VAL A 62 22.99 -17.24 6.76
CA VAL A 62 23.76 -16.00 6.81
C VAL A 62 24.17 -15.62 8.23
N ASN A 63 25.41 -15.15 8.36
CA ASN A 63 25.93 -14.64 9.63
C ASN A 63 25.32 -13.28 9.96
N VAL A 64 24.97 -13.10 11.23
CA VAL A 64 24.62 -11.81 11.81
C VAL A 64 25.89 -11.21 12.41
N ARG A 65 26.13 -9.94 12.10
CA ARG A 65 27.36 -9.21 12.43
C ARG A 65 27.06 -8.07 13.39
N LYS A 66 27.97 -7.81 14.34
CA LYS A 66 27.81 -6.73 15.33
C LYS A 66 27.79 -5.34 14.69
N ALA A 67 28.50 -5.17 13.57
CA ALA A 67 28.60 -3.92 12.82
C ALA A 67 28.47 -4.17 11.29
N PRO A 68 28.16 -3.14 10.47
CA PRO A 68 27.84 -3.30 9.05
C PRO A 68 29.09 -3.48 8.16
N PHE A 69 29.96 -4.44 8.50
CA PHE A 69 31.10 -4.86 7.71
C PHE A 69 31.50 -6.31 8.04
N THR A 70 32.13 -6.99 7.07
CA THR A 70 32.37 -8.44 7.10
C THR A 70 33.34 -8.89 8.19
N LYS A 71 34.32 -8.06 8.55
CA LYS A 71 35.34 -8.33 9.58
C LYS A 71 34.82 -8.13 11.02
N SER A 72 33.62 -7.61 11.21
CA SER A 72 33.08 -7.43 12.56
C SER A 72 32.72 -8.76 13.23
N ALA A 73 32.68 -8.75 14.56
CA ALA A 73 32.33 -9.92 15.35
C ALA A 73 31.00 -10.53 14.90
N LYS A 74 30.97 -11.86 14.77
CA LYS A 74 29.75 -12.61 14.52
C LYS A 74 28.96 -12.73 15.82
N VAL A 75 27.68 -12.38 15.77
CA VAL A 75 26.76 -12.43 16.93
C VAL A 75 25.65 -13.47 16.75
N GLY A 76 25.58 -14.12 15.58
CA GLY A 76 24.65 -15.21 15.33
C GLY A 76 24.63 -15.70 13.89
N ILE A 77 23.68 -16.60 13.60
CA ILE A 77 23.35 -17.11 12.26
C ILE A 77 21.82 -17.06 12.11
N VAL A 78 21.35 -16.70 10.93
CA VAL A 78 19.95 -16.88 10.52
C VAL A 78 19.92 -17.90 9.38
N ARG A 79 19.04 -18.89 9.48
CA ARG A 79 18.86 -19.93 8.45
C ARG A 79 18.12 -19.38 7.23
N LYS A 80 18.24 -20.05 6.08
CA LYS A 80 17.46 -19.78 4.87
C LYS A 80 15.94 -19.83 5.14
N GLY A 81 15.18 -18.96 4.47
CA GLY A 81 13.72 -18.93 4.52
C GLY A 81 13.12 -18.22 5.73
N VAL A 82 13.94 -17.65 6.61
CA VAL A 82 13.48 -16.93 7.80
C VAL A 82 13.06 -15.51 7.44
N ARG A 83 11.85 -15.12 7.84
CA ARG A 83 11.38 -13.72 7.77
C ARG A 83 11.98 -12.91 8.90
N LEU A 84 12.46 -11.72 8.57
CA LEU A 84 13.20 -10.82 9.46
C LEU A 84 12.54 -9.45 9.46
N VAL A 85 12.37 -8.88 10.66
CA VAL A 85 11.97 -7.48 10.82
C VAL A 85 13.23 -6.62 10.73
N ALA A 86 13.29 -5.77 9.72
CA ALA A 86 14.36 -4.82 9.52
C ALA A 86 14.06 -3.49 10.24
N VAL A 87 15.13 -2.87 10.72
CA VAL A 87 15.08 -1.54 11.36
C VAL A 87 15.46 -0.43 10.37
N GLY A 88 16.23 -0.78 9.34
CA GLY A 88 16.74 0.13 8.33
C GLY A 88 18.00 -0.41 7.67
N ARG A 89 18.47 0.31 6.66
CA ARG A 89 19.77 0.05 5.99
C ARG A 89 20.82 0.95 6.61
N ALA A 90 21.98 0.41 7.02
CA ALA A 90 23.09 1.24 7.48
C ALA A 90 23.55 2.18 6.34
N LYS A 91 23.50 3.50 6.57
CA LYS A 91 23.76 4.52 5.54
C LYS A 91 25.12 4.29 4.86
N GLY A 92 25.16 4.48 3.54
CA GLY A 92 26.37 4.26 2.73
C GLY A 92 26.73 2.78 2.51
N THR A 93 25.93 1.83 2.98
CA THR A 93 26.24 0.39 2.87
C THR A 93 25.04 -0.42 2.38
N LYS A 94 25.25 -1.72 2.11
CA LYS A 94 24.18 -2.69 1.82
C LYS A 94 23.79 -3.54 3.03
N TRP A 95 24.21 -3.16 4.24
CA TRP A 95 23.90 -3.92 5.46
C TRP A 95 22.55 -3.50 6.03
N ILE A 96 21.74 -4.49 6.38
CA ILE A 96 20.41 -4.31 6.95
C ILE A 96 20.47 -4.61 8.44
N GLY A 97 20.07 -3.65 9.27
CA GLY A 97 19.91 -3.84 10.71
C GLY A 97 18.64 -4.62 10.99
N ILE A 98 18.73 -5.65 11.83
CA ILE A 98 17.60 -6.54 12.13
C ILE A 98 17.33 -6.64 13.63
N LYS A 99 16.06 -6.82 13.99
CA LYS A 99 15.64 -7.17 15.35
C LYS A 99 15.44 -8.67 15.49
N LYS A 100 15.67 -9.17 16.70
CA LYS A 100 15.27 -10.51 17.13
C LYS A 100 14.52 -10.37 18.46
N ASN A 101 13.30 -10.88 18.51
CA ASN A 101 12.44 -10.80 19.70
C ASN A 101 12.31 -9.36 20.24
N GLY A 102 12.09 -8.39 19.35
CA GLY A 102 11.97 -6.96 19.69
C GLY A 102 13.28 -6.23 19.99
N LYS A 103 14.38 -6.95 20.27
CA LYS A 103 15.69 -6.39 20.63
C LYS A 103 16.59 -6.22 19.39
N GLU A 104 17.48 -5.24 19.44
CA GLU A 104 18.54 -5.07 18.43
C GLU A 104 19.41 -6.33 18.39
N PHE A 105 19.61 -6.91 17.21
CA PHE A 105 20.36 -8.16 17.08
C PHE A 105 21.68 -7.98 16.34
N GLY A 106 21.67 -7.27 15.21
CA GLY A 106 22.87 -7.00 14.42
C GLY A 106 22.54 -6.70 12.97
N PHE A 107 23.55 -6.85 12.12
CA PHE A 107 23.48 -6.54 10.70
C PHE A 107 23.67 -7.79 9.84
N ILE A 108 22.92 -7.86 8.74
CA ILE A 108 23.07 -8.87 7.68
C ILE A 108 23.40 -8.16 6.36
N TYR A 109 24.31 -8.73 5.57
CA TYR A 109 24.61 -8.20 4.25
C TYR A 109 23.46 -8.44 3.28
N GLY A 110 22.95 -7.37 2.67
CA GLY A 110 21.69 -7.38 1.93
C GLY A 110 21.62 -8.34 0.74
N THR A 111 22.74 -8.80 0.19
CA THR A 111 22.76 -9.79 -0.90
C THR A 111 22.28 -11.18 -0.47
N ALA A 112 22.22 -11.45 0.83
CA ALA A 112 21.64 -12.66 1.39
C ALA A 112 20.13 -12.53 1.66
N LEU A 113 19.53 -11.38 1.36
CA LEU A 113 18.16 -11.05 1.67
C LEU A 113 17.39 -10.69 0.40
N THR A 114 16.07 -10.90 0.43
CA THR A 114 15.15 -10.28 -0.53
C THR A 114 14.03 -9.60 0.25
N ALA A 115 13.60 -8.43 -0.23
CA ALA A 115 12.57 -7.64 0.44
C ALA A 115 11.24 -8.38 0.36
N VAL A 116 10.46 -8.29 1.44
CA VAL A 116 9.08 -8.76 1.48
C VAL A 116 8.19 -7.54 1.53
N LEU A 117 7.30 -7.41 0.55
CA LEU A 117 6.24 -6.43 0.53
C LEU A 117 4.99 -7.07 1.14
N ASP A 118 4.72 -6.78 2.42
CA ASP A 118 3.48 -7.23 3.05
C ASP A 118 2.31 -6.45 2.45
N GLY A 119 1.50 -7.13 1.63
CA GLY A 119 0.35 -6.51 0.97
C GLY A 119 -0.90 -6.45 1.85
N LYS A 120 -0.86 -6.94 3.10
CA LYS A 120 -2.06 -6.97 3.93
C LYS A 120 -2.64 -5.56 4.12
N LEU A 121 -3.94 -5.44 3.86
CA LEU A 121 -4.71 -4.25 4.17
C LEU A 121 -5.53 -4.51 5.44
N ASN A 122 -5.51 -3.56 6.38
CA ASN A 122 -6.24 -3.69 7.65
C ASN A 122 -7.68 -3.15 7.58
N SER A 123 -8.00 -2.36 6.56
CA SER A 123 -9.30 -1.71 6.38
C SER A 123 -9.55 -1.46 4.90
N SER A 124 -10.79 -1.64 4.44
CA SER A 124 -11.17 -1.35 3.05
C SER A 124 -10.77 0.06 2.62
N ILE A 125 -10.40 0.21 1.35
CA ILE A 125 -10.11 1.50 0.73
C ILE A 125 -11.24 1.86 -0.21
N SER A 126 -11.79 3.07 -0.09
CA SER A 126 -12.74 3.59 -1.08
C SER A 126 -12.21 4.85 -1.75
N GLY A 127 -12.71 5.13 -2.95
CA GLY A 127 -12.38 6.35 -3.68
C GLY A 127 -13.29 6.57 -4.88
N VAL A 128 -13.02 7.67 -5.59
CA VAL A 128 -13.73 8.07 -6.81
C VAL A 128 -12.73 8.18 -7.96
N LEU A 129 -13.13 7.73 -9.14
CA LEU A 129 -12.37 7.81 -10.39
C LEU A 129 -13.13 8.71 -11.34
N GLU A 130 -12.46 9.77 -11.80
CA GLU A 130 -13.00 10.75 -12.72
C GLU A 130 -11.90 11.14 -13.71
N SER A 131 -12.27 11.23 -15.00
CA SER A 131 -11.38 11.65 -16.08
C SER A 131 -12.24 11.99 -17.30
N ASP A 132 -11.81 12.99 -18.06
CA ASP A 132 -12.51 13.41 -19.28
C ASP A 132 -12.74 12.24 -20.24
N GLY A 133 -13.96 12.15 -20.77
CA GLY A 133 -14.36 11.10 -21.70
C GLY A 133 -14.54 9.70 -21.10
N LYS A 134 -14.54 9.56 -19.76
CA LYS A 134 -14.75 8.28 -19.06
C LYS A 134 -15.87 8.36 -18.01
N PRO A 135 -16.50 7.21 -17.68
CA PRO A 135 -17.54 7.16 -16.65
C PRO A 135 -17.01 7.51 -15.25
N THR A 136 -17.69 8.36 -14.50
CA THR A 136 -17.42 8.52 -13.06
C THR A 136 -17.68 7.21 -12.34
N CYS A 137 -16.71 6.74 -11.57
CA CYS A 137 -16.81 5.48 -10.82
C CYS A 137 -16.45 5.65 -9.35
N ASN A 138 -17.32 5.17 -8.46
CA ASN A 138 -16.90 4.88 -7.09
C ASN A 138 -16.27 3.49 -7.05
N TYR A 139 -15.23 3.30 -6.25
CA TYR A 139 -14.63 1.99 -6.03
C TYR A 139 -14.41 1.71 -4.55
N THR A 140 -14.39 0.42 -4.22
CA THR A 140 -13.95 -0.10 -2.93
C THR A 140 -13.02 -1.28 -3.15
N ILE A 141 -11.88 -1.30 -2.46
CA ILE A 141 -10.88 -2.37 -2.44
C ILE A 141 -10.94 -3.02 -1.07
N ASN A 142 -11.15 -4.34 -1.04
CA ASN A 142 -11.10 -5.15 0.15
C ASN A 142 -9.95 -6.16 0.03
N PHE A 143 -9.25 -6.41 1.13
CA PHE A 143 -8.26 -7.50 1.16
C PHE A 143 -8.97 -8.81 1.44
N ASP A 144 -8.70 -9.80 0.59
CA ASP A 144 -9.35 -11.09 0.68
C ASP A 144 -8.46 -12.05 1.47
N ALA A 145 -7.28 -12.37 0.94
CA ALA A 145 -6.35 -13.29 1.57
C ALA A 145 -4.93 -13.18 1.00
N LYS A 146 -4.00 -13.86 1.65
CA LYS A 146 -2.70 -14.18 1.06
C LYS A 146 -2.76 -15.56 0.42
N HIS A 147 -2.31 -15.68 -0.81
CA HIS A 147 -2.22 -16.96 -1.51
C HIS A 147 -0.78 -17.35 -1.78
N LYS A 148 -0.44 -18.60 -1.43
CA LYS A 148 0.86 -19.18 -1.75
C LYS A 148 0.83 -19.74 -3.16
N VAL A 149 1.79 -19.39 -4.00
CA VAL A 149 1.90 -19.94 -5.35
C VAL A 149 2.43 -21.37 -5.25
N SER A 150 1.72 -22.33 -5.86
CA SER A 150 2.15 -23.73 -5.84
C SER A 150 3.51 -23.90 -6.52
N GLY A 151 4.44 -24.61 -5.88
CA GLY A 151 5.79 -24.81 -6.39
C GLY A 151 6.73 -23.60 -6.31
N ASP A 152 6.27 -22.42 -5.90
CA ASP A 152 7.10 -21.21 -5.76
C ASP A 152 7.04 -20.65 -4.32
N PRO A 153 8.15 -20.16 -3.72
CA PRO A 153 8.09 -19.43 -2.45
C PRO A 153 7.31 -18.10 -2.52
N GLN A 154 6.89 -17.68 -3.71
CA GLN A 154 6.04 -16.52 -3.95
C GLN A 154 4.72 -16.62 -3.18
N ILE A 155 4.34 -15.46 -2.63
CA ILE A 155 3.03 -15.22 -2.05
C ILE A 155 2.43 -14.03 -2.80
N THR A 156 1.12 -14.06 -3.01
CA THR A 156 0.35 -12.90 -3.41
C THR A 156 -0.54 -12.43 -2.26
N SER A 157 -0.75 -11.12 -2.17
CA SER A 157 -1.87 -10.56 -1.41
C SER A 157 -2.95 -10.21 -2.42
N ASP A 158 -4.14 -10.77 -2.21
CA ASP A 158 -5.24 -10.68 -3.16
C ASP A 158 -6.37 -9.82 -2.59
N TYR A 159 -7.07 -9.14 -3.50
CA TYR A 159 -8.07 -8.14 -3.18
C TYR A 159 -9.26 -8.25 -4.14
N SER A 160 -10.44 -8.01 -3.59
CA SER A 160 -11.65 -7.78 -4.37
C SER A 160 -11.84 -6.27 -4.55
N VAL A 161 -12.20 -5.87 -5.78
CA VAL A 161 -12.45 -4.47 -6.13
C VAL A 161 -13.86 -4.36 -6.69
N THR A 162 -14.74 -3.69 -5.96
CA THR A 162 -16.09 -3.37 -6.46
C THR A 162 -16.08 -1.99 -7.07
N LEU A 163 -16.61 -1.86 -8.29
CA LEU A 163 -16.79 -0.59 -8.98
C LEU A 163 -18.27 -0.31 -9.20
N SER A 164 -18.67 0.95 -9.03
CA SER A 164 -20.01 1.45 -9.31
C SER A 164 -19.89 2.71 -10.15
N CYS A 165 -20.13 2.58 -11.46
CA CYS A 165 -19.92 3.62 -12.46
C CYS A 165 -21.24 4.19 -12.99
N ILE A 166 -21.23 5.45 -13.42
CA ILE A 166 -22.33 6.08 -14.16
C ILE A 166 -21.98 6.08 -15.65
N ILE A 167 -22.56 5.14 -16.40
CA ILE A 167 -22.33 4.96 -17.84
C ILE A 167 -23.59 5.38 -18.58
N LYS A 168 -23.51 6.44 -19.40
CA LYS A 168 -24.66 7.01 -20.15
C LYS A 168 -25.90 7.25 -19.26
N GLY A 169 -25.69 7.76 -18.05
CA GLY A 169 -26.75 8.02 -17.07
C GLY A 169 -27.24 6.79 -16.29
N LYS A 170 -26.78 5.58 -16.60
CA LYS A 170 -27.14 4.34 -15.88
C LYS A 170 -26.06 3.98 -14.87
N LYS A 171 -26.49 3.56 -13.68
CA LYS A 171 -25.58 3.02 -12.65
C LYS A 171 -25.27 1.56 -12.97
N VAL A 172 -24.01 1.27 -13.25
CA VAL A 172 -23.49 -0.08 -13.54
C VAL A 172 -22.55 -0.48 -12.41
N LYS A 173 -22.76 -1.67 -11.83
CA LYS A 173 -21.88 -2.25 -10.82
C LYS A 173 -21.21 -3.50 -11.38
N PHE A 174 -19.93 -3.65 -11.09
CA PHE A 174 -19.16 -4.82 -11.48
C PHE A 174 -17.98 -5.02 -10.52
N SER A 175 -17.43 -6.23 -10.55
CA SER A 175 -16.30 -6.63 -9.71
C SER A 175 -15.06 -6.88 -10.56
N ALA A 176 -13.92 -6.53 -9.98
CA ALA A 176 -12.58 -6.84 -10.46
C ALA A 176 -11.83 -7.59 -9.35
N THR A 177 -10.81 -8.33 -9.74
CA THR A 177 -9.85 -8.92 -8.80
C THR A 177 -8.53 -8.19 -8.93
N MET A 178 -7.78 -8.07 -7.84
CA MET A 178 -6.47 -7.44 -7.86
C MET A 178 -5.52 -8.25 -7.01
N PHE A 179 -4.24 -8.29 -7.36
CA PHE A 179 -3.22 -8.91 -6.51
C PHE A 179 -1.92 -8.13 -6.53
N ILE A 180 -1.13 -8.31 -5.46
CA ILE A 180 0.26 -7.88 -5.36
C ILE A 180 1.16 -9.07 -5.05
N THR A 181 2.30 -9.17 -5.72
CA THR A 181 3.34 -10.14 -5.32
C THR A 181 4.06 -9.65 -4.04
N GLU A 182 4.26 -10.51 -3.05
CA GLU A 182 4.99 -10.14 -1.81
C GLU A 182 6.50 -10.34 -1.89
N LEU A 183 6.97 -11.15 -2.82
CA LEU A 183 8.39 -11.25 -3.21
C LEU A 183 8.61 -10.62 -4.58
N PRO A 184 9.84 -10.20 -4.92
CA PRO A 184 10.08 -9.52 -6.18
C PRO A 184 9.89 -10.40 -7.42
N TYR A 185 9.27 -9.82 -8.44
CA TYR A 185 8.90 -10.43 -9.72
C TYR A 185 10.09 -10.50 -10.69
N LYS A 186 10.20 -11.61 -11.44
CA LYS A 186 11.22 -11.94 -12.48
C LYS A 186 12.68 -12.07 -11.99
N GLU A 187 13.14 -11.19 -11.11
CA GLU A 187 14.50 -11.16 -10.60
C GLU A 187 14.49 -10.81 -9.11
N ARG A 188 14.64 -11.81 -8.22
CA ARG A 188 14.62 -11.66 -6.74
C ARG A 188 15.58 -10.61 -6.14
N ARG A 189 16.46 -10.02 -6.97
CA ARG A 189 17.45 -9.00 -6.61
C ARG A 189 16.99 -7.56 -6.86
N LYS A 190 16.07 -7.34 -7.81
CA LYS A 190 15.46 -6.02 -8.02
C LYS A 190 14.21 -6.00 -7.16
N ASN A 191 14.03 -5.02 -6.28
CA ASN A 191 12.83 -4.92 -5.44
C ASN A 191 11.62 -4.40 -6.26
N ILE A 192 11.25 -5.15 -7.30
CA ILE A 192 10.16 -4.87 -8.21
C ILE A 192 9.05 -5.88 -7.93
N PHE A 193 7.86 -5.40 -7.64
CA PHE A 193 6.70 -6.20 -7.28
C PHE A 193 5.62 -6.00 -8.35
N GLN A 194 4.98 -7.07 -8.79
CA GLN A 194 3.88 -7.01 -9.73
C GLN A 194 2.58 -6.66 -9.01
N VAL A 195 1.80 -5.78 -9.62
CA VAL A 195 0.47 -5.34 -9.18
C VAL A 195 -0.47 -5.47 -10.37
N ASN A 196 -1.41 -6.39 -10.30
CA ASN A 196 -2.35 -6.64 -11.39
C ASN A 196 -3.76 -6.33 -10.96
N LEU A 197 -4.54 -5.74 -11.85
CA LEU A 197 -5.98 -5.65 -11.72
C LEU A 197 -6.62 -6.34 -12.92
N ASP A 198 -7.42 -7.35 -12.64
CA ASP A 198 -8.06 -8.24 -13.60
C ASP A 198 -9.57 -7.97 -13.61
N LEU A 199 -10.17 -8.09 -14.79
CA LEU A 199 -11.61 -7.99 -14.99
C LEU A 199 -12.16 -9.36 -15.42
N PRO A 200 -12.47 -10.28 -14.48
CA PRO A 200 -12.94 -11.62 -14.83
C PRO A 200 -14.20 -11.60 -15.71
N GLY A 201 -15.09 -10.62 -15.52
CA GLY A 201 -16.30 -10.45 -16.32
C GLY A 201 -16.07 -9.82 -17.71
N VAL A 202 -14.83 -9.44 -18.02
CA VAL A 202 -14.43 -8.88 -19.32
C VAL A 202 -13.37 -9.77 -19.92
N VAL A 203 -13.82 -10.67 -20.79
CA VAL A 203 -12.97 -11.57 -21.55
C VAL A 203 -12.64 -10.92 -22.90
N GLY A 204 -11.41 -11.03 -23.39
CA GLY A 204 -10.98 -10.61 -24.72
C GLY A 204 -11.53 -11.51 -25.83
N ASP A 205 -11.28 -11.16 -27.09
CA ASP A 205 -11.69 -11.99 -28.24
C ASP A 205 -10.93 -13.32 -28.32
N ASP A 206 -9.79 -13.39 -27.64
CA ASP A 206 -8.92 -14.55 -27.47
C ASP A 206 -9.34 -15.45 -26.29
N GLY A 207 -10.39 -15.09 -25.56
CA GLY A 207 -10.82 -15.84 -24.37
C GLY A 207 -10.02 -15.51 -23.11
N GLU A 208 -9.07 -14.58 -23.17
CA GLU A 208 -8.26 -14.20 -22.00
C GLU A 208 -8.92 -13.11 -21.16
N ILE A 209 -8.74 -13.16 -19.84
CA ILE A 209 -9.19 -12.11 -18.94
C ILE A 209 -8.39 -10.83 -19.21
N VAL A 210 -9.09 -9.70 -19.25
CA VAL A 210 -8.43 -8.39 -19.35
C VAL A 210 -7.73 -8.08 -18.03
N SER A 211 -6.41 -8.02 -18.06
CA SER A 211 -5.55 -7.68 -16.93
C SER A 211 -4.71 -6.45 -17.24
N VAL A 212 -4.71 -5.48 -16.34
CA VAL A 212 -3.80 -4.33 -16.37
C VAL A 212 -2.66 -4.60 -15.40
N ILE A 213 -1.45 -4.69 -15.96
CA ILE A 213 -0.23 -5.07 -15.25
C ILE A 213 0.56 -3.81 -14.94
N SER A 214 0.84 -3.60 -13.65
CA SER A 214 1.71 -2.56 -13.14
C SER A 214 2.87 -3.14 -12.35
N LEU A 215 3.99 -2.43 -12.29
CA LEU A 215 5.19 -2.82 -11.57
C LEU A 215 5.55 -1.76 -10.53
N TYR A 216 5.59 -2.15 -9.26
CA TYR A 216 6.02 -1.31 -8.16
C TYR A 216 7.51 -1.49 -7.87
N ASN A 217 8.29 -0.42 -7.99
CA ASN A 217 9.68 -0.41 -7.58
C ASN A 217 9.80 0.15 -6.15
N LEU A 218 10.14 -0.70 -5.19
CA LEU A 218 10.23 -0.33 -3.77
C LEU A 218 11.39 0.63 -3.49
N ASP A 219 12.53 0.47 -4.15
CA ASP A 219 13.69 1.34 -3.93
C ASP A 219 13.42 2.76 -4.45
N LYS A 220 12.70 2.88 -5.58
CA LYS A 220 12.34 4.17 -6.18
C LYS A 220 11.02 4.74 -5.67
N ARG A 221 10.20 3.94 -4.99
CA ARG A 221 8.84 4.29 -4.54
C ARG A 221 7.93 4.76 -5.69
N ILE A 222 8.01 4.06 -6.82
CA ILE A 222 7.25 4.39 -8.03
C ILE A 222 6.51 3.15 -8.53
N LEU A 223 5.20 3.31 -8.78
CA LEU A 223 4.41 2.37 -9.57
C LEU A 223 4.45 2.79 -11.04
N VAL A 224 4.69 1.85 -11.96
CA VAL A 224 4.64 2.08 -13.41
C VAL A 224 3.63 1.15 -14.05
N PHE A 225 2.91 1.65 -15.05
CA PHE A 225 2.16 0.78 -15.97
C PHE A 225 3.15 0.03 -16.86
N GLU A 226 2.92 -1.27 -17.03
CA GLU A 226 3.76 -2.15 -17.84
C GLU A 226 3.02 -2.60 -19.10
N ALA A 227 1.87 -3.25 -18.93
CA ALA A 227 1.15 -3.89 -20.04
C ALA A 227 -0.33 -4.08 -19.74
N VAL A 228 -1.07 -4.41 -20.79
CA VAL A 228 -2.42 -4.97 -20.72
C VAL A 228 -2.42 -6.29 -21.50
N THR A 229 -3.02 -7.36 -20.98
CA THR A 229 -2.99 -8.70 -21.62
C THR A 229 -3.54 -8.66 -23.04
N ASN A 230 -4.62 -7.92 -23.26
CA ASN A 230 -5.18 -7.69 -24.59
C ASN A 230 -5.10 -6.19 -24.96
N SER A 231 -4.16 -5.84 -25.83
CA SER A 231 -3.93 -4.45 -26.24
C SER A 231 -5.03 -3.87 -27.14
N ARG A 232 -5.96 -4.70 -27.65
CA ARG A 232 -7.08 -4.25 -28.49
C ARG A 232 -8.28 -3.76 -27.66
N VAL A 233 -8.30 -4.07 -26.36
CA VAL A 233 -9.34 -3.60 -25.43
C VAL A 233 -8.86 -2.46 -24.53
N GLY A 234 -7.54 -2.30 -24.37
CA GLY A 234 -6.93 -1.16 -23.69
C GLY A 234 -6.61 0.01 -24.62
N ASN A 235 -6.55 1.21 -24.06
CA ASN A 235 -6.00 2.40 -24.69
C ASN A 235 -4.47 2.32 -24.69
N LYS A 236 -3.84 2.75 -25.79
CA LYS A 236 -2.39 2.95 -25.84
C LYS A 236 -2.03 4.19 -25.02
N ILE A 237 -1.61 3.99 -23.76
CA ILE A 237 -1.07 5.06 -22.93
C ILE A 237 0.32 4.65 -22.46
N SER A 238 1.33 5.42 -22.88
CA SER A 238 2.73 5.18 -22.49
C SER A 238 3.12 6.04 -21.28
N GLY A 239 4.10 5.56 -20.51
CA GLY A 239 4.75 6.36 -19.48
C GLY A 239 3.96 6.59 -18.19
N LEU A 240 2.81 5.94 -17.99
CA LEU A 240 2.05 6.03 -16.74
C LEU A 240 2.92 5.62 -15.55
N ARG A 241 3.12 6.56 -14.62
CA ARG A 241 3.87 6.35 -13.39
C ARG A 241 3.34 7.24 -12.27
N LYS A 242 3.44 6.77 -11.03
CA LYS A 242 3.01 7.50 -9.84
C LYS A 242 3.95 7.21 -8.68
N SER A 243 4.34 8.26 -7.95
CA SER A 243 5.09 8.13 -6.70
C SER A 243 4.14 7.61 -5.62
N VAL A 244 4.50 6.49 -4.99
CA VAL A 244 3.67 5.80 -3.98
C VAL A 244 4.55 5.19 -2.90
N LYS A 245 4.15 5.39 -1.64
CA LYS A 245 4.95 5.02 -0.46
C LYS A 245 4.35 3.89 0.37
N SER A 246 3.05 3.64 0.24
CA SER A 246 2.29 2.71 1.07
C SER A 246 1.48 1.71 0.24
N ILE A 247 1.10 0.57 0.84
CA ILE A 247 0.22 -0.41 0.19
C ILE A 247 -1.10 0.25 -0.27
N PRO A 248 -1.80 1.04 0.55
CA PRO A 248 -3.00 1.74 0.08
C PRO A 248 -2.76 2.63 -1.14
N GLU A 249 -1.66 3.38 -1.18
CA GLU A 249 -1.33 4.23 -2.34
C GLU A 249 -1.03 3.41 -3.59
N ILE A 250 -0.33 2.27 -3.46
CA ILE A 250 -0.04 1.37 -4.58
C ILE A 250 -1.35 0.83 -5.18
N LEU A 251 -2.26 0.34 -4.33
CA LEU A 251 -3.53 -0.24 -4.78
C LEU A 251 -4.44 0.81 -5.43
N LYS A 252 -4.56 2.01 -4.83
CA LYS A 252 -5.29 3.13 -5.43
C LYS A 252 -4.73 3.50 -6.80
N ALA A 253 -3.40 3.61 -6.90
CA ALA A 253 -2.74 3.94 -8.16
C ALA A 253 -2.94 2.87 -9.24
N ALA A 254 -2.95 1.58 -8.86
CA ALA A 254 -3.24 0.49 -9.79
C ALA A 254 -4.68 0.54 -10.32
N VAL A 255 -5.66 0.84 -9.47
CA VAL A 255 -7.05 1.07 -9.89
C VAL A 255 -7.15 2.28 -10.83
N GLU A 256 -6.51 3.40 -10.49
CA GLU A 256 -6.46 4.60 -11.35
C GLU A 256 -5.82 4.31 -12.72
N PHE A 257 -4.70 3.58 -12.75
CA PHE A 257 -4.04 3.20 -14.01
C PHE A 257 -4.96 2.33 -14.86
N SER A 258 -5.61 1.34 -14.25
CA SER A 258 -6.53 0.43 -14.93
C SER A 258 -7.70 1.20 -15.54
N TYR A 259 -8.34 2.07 -14.76
CA TYR A 259 -9.41 2.94 -15.21
C TYR A 259 -9.00 3.81 -16.42
N ARG A 260 -7.80 4.38 -16.39
CA ARG A 260 -7.27 5.17 -17.51
C ARG A 260 -7.00 4.32 -18.75
N ILE A 261 -6.46 3.12 -18.55
CA ILE A 261 -6.13 2.17 -19.62
C ILE A 261 -7.38 1.55 -20.25
N TRP A 262 -8.47 1.30 -19.52
CA TRP A 262 -9.67 0.69 -20.09
C TRP A 262 -10.25 1.52 -21.24
N GLY A 263 -10.23 0.95 -22.44
CA GLY A 263 -10.72 1.55 -23.66
C GLY A 263 -12.22 1.34 -23.86
N PRO A 264 -12.79 1.90 -24.95
CA PRO A 264 -14.22 1.80 -25.24
C PRO A 264 -14.77 0.37 -25.24
N ASN A 265 -13.96 -0.60 -25.70
CA ASN A 265 -14.34 -2.01 -25.75
C ASN A 265 -14.54 -2.62 -24.35
N VAL A 266 -13.73 -2.22 -23.36
CA VAL A 266 -13.92 -2.65 -21.96
C VAL A 266 -15.22 -2.07 -21.43
N TRP A 267 -15.45 -0.77 -21.59
CA TRP A 267 -16.66 -0.11 -21.10
C TRP A 267 -17.93 -0.65 -21.74
N LYS A 268 -17.87 -0.98 -23.03
CA LYS A 268 -18.96 -1.66 -23.73
C LYS A 268 -19.27 -3.00 -23.08
N ARG A 269 -18.26 -3.84 -22.84
CA ARG A 269 -18.43 -5.16 -22.21
C ARG A 269 -18.95 -5.06 -20.77
N VAL A 270 -18.50 -4.07 -20.01
CA VAL A 270 -19.02 -3.79 -18.65
C VAL A 270 -20.47 -3.32 -18.68
N GLU A 271 -20.87 -2.53 -19.68
CA GLU A 271 -22.25 -2.04 -19.83
C GLU A 271 -23.24 -3.18 -20.16
N TYR A 272 -22.85 -4.13 -21.02
CA TYR A 272 -23.72 -5.21 -21.51
C TYR A 272 -23.55 -6.55 -20.79
N GLY A 273 -22.39 -6.78 -20.19
CA GLY A 273 -22.12 -7.93 -19.34
C GLY A 273 -22.83 -7.70 -18.01
N ASN A 274 -24.05 -8.23 -17.89
CA ASN A 274 -24.79 -8.28 -16.65
C ASN A 274 -23.84 -8.56 -15.48
N GLY A 275 -23.85 -7.66 -14.48
CA GLY A 275 -23.00 -7.79 -13.31
C GLY A 275 -23.04 -9.21 -12.76
N PHE A 276 -21.88 -9.85 -12.74
CA PHE A 276 -21.67 -11.10 -12.01
C PHE A 276 -21.77 -10.81 -10.52
#